data_AF-A0A2A7MIU1-F1
#
_entry.id   AF-A0A2A7MIU1-F1
#
_cell.length_a   1.000
_cell.length_b   1.000
_cell.length_c   1.000
_cell.angle_alpha   90.00
_cell.angle_beta   90.00
_cell.angle_gamma   90.00
#
_symmetry.space_group_name_H-M   'P 1'
#
loop_
_entity.id
_entity.type
_entity.pdbx_description
1 polymer ?
#
loop_
_entity_poly.entity_id
_entity_poly.type
_entity_poly.pdbx_seq_one_letter_code
_entity_poly.pdbx_strand_id
1 'polypeptide(L)'
;MGSVMKVKPLGTAFVDSSHATENFSDLKKTLAGSFHETPSNLIMYKTLLTFDLSMVYFPIEFAHLCLYVKDINTDSSYYSNNNLCFYKNMNPFDINTVTWNTTPETSDVNQVLVDENSVGSYIKIDVSRFVNSWIDTGNNYGMTIESHNYYTSLIKFASLSSNNPPWLLVQYKDSTYSYTQPNNKYHSNR
;
A
#
# COMPACT_ATOMS: atom_id res chain seq x y z
N MET A 1 -23.09 0.22 11.76
CA MET A 1 -22.40 -0.32 10.55
C MET A 1 -21.53 0.83 10.10
N GLY A 2 -20.23 0.76 10.42
CA GLY A 2 -19.34 1.90 10.26
C GLY A 2 -19.29 2.39 8.82
N SER A 3 -19.18 3.70 8.62
CA SER A 3 -19.06 4.28 7.28
C SER A 3 -17.74 3.86 6.64
N VAL A 4 -17.78 3.54 5.34
CA VAL A 4 -16.61 3.15 4.55
C VAL A 4 -16.20 4.31 3.64
N MET A 5 -14.94 4.73 3.73
CA MET A 5 -14.34 5.75 2.89
C MET A 5 -13.40 5.13 1.85
N LYS A 6 -13.40 5.68 0.64
CA LYS A 6 -12.43 5.38 -0.41
C LYS A 6 -11.45 6.55 -0.53
N VAL A 7 -10.18 6.31 -0.20
CA VAL A 7 -9.10 7.30 -0.28
C VAL A 7 -8.25 7.01 -1.52
N LYS A 8 -8.09 8.00 -2.39
CA LYS A 8 -7.18 7.90 -3.54
C LYS A 8 -5.74 8.17 -3.08
N PRO A 9 -4.73 7.48 -3.64
CA PRO A 9 -3.35 7.89 -3.45
C PRO A 9 -3.14 9.31 -3.99
N LEU A 10 -2.23 10.05 -3.36
CA LEU A 10 -1.70 11.31 -3.88
C LEU A 10 -0.86 11.05 -5.14
N GLY A 11 -0.18 9.92 -5.18
CA GLY A 11 0.63 9.51 -6.30
C GLY A 11 0.99 8.03 -6.27
N THR A 12 1.47 7.55 -7.42
CA THR A 12 2.07 6.23 -7.56
C THR A 12 3.32 6.35 -8.42
N ALA A 13 4.40 5.71 -8.02
CA ALA A 13 5.61 5.56 -8.83
C ALA A 13 6.08 4.11 -8.79
N PHE A 14 6.97 3.77 -9.72
CA PHE A 14 7.89 2.66 -9.48
C PHE A 14 9.32 3.11 -9.78
N VAL A 15 10.27 2.34 -9.26
CA VAL A 15 11.70 2.48 -9.50
C VAL A 15 12.27 1.09 -9.77
N ASP A 16 13.39 1.03 -10.49
CA ASP A 16 14.08 -0.23 -10.73
C ASP A 16 15.58 -0.14 -10.47
N SER A 17 16.20 -1.28 -10.17
CA SER A 17 17.61 -1.34 -9.80
C SER A 17 18.58 -1.11 -10.95
N SER A 18 18.14 -1.25 -12.21
CA SER A 18 18.97 -1.01 -13.40
C SER A 18 19.03 0.46 -13.81
N HIS A 19 18.01 1.24 -13.46
CA HIS A 19 17.90 2.68 -13.70
C HIS A 19 17.84 3.43 -12.37
N ALA A 20 18.90 3.31 -11.57
CA ALA A 20 18.84 3.66 -10.15
C ALA A 20 18.59 5.16 -9.84
N THR A 21 18.68 6.03 -10.86
CA THR A 21 18.44 7.49 -10.78
C THR A 21 17.22 7.95 -11.56
N GLU A 22 16.46 7.02 -12.16
CA GLU A 22 15.24 7.34 -12.91
C GLU A 22 13.99 7.23 -12.01
N ASN A 23 12.97 7.98 -12.39
CA ASN A 23 11.63 7.96 -11.80
C ASN A 23 10.61 7.62 -12.88
N PHE A 24 9.64 6.75 -12.55
CA PHE A 24 8.64 6.30 -13.51
C PHE A 24 7.20 6.65 -13.09
N SER A 25 7.01 7.74 -12.35
CA SER A 25 5.69 8.17 -11.83
C SER A 25 4.67 8.54 -12.91
N ASP A 26 5.13 9.02 -14.07
CA ASP A 26 4.26 9.42 -15.18
C ASP A 26 3.64 8.24 -15.96
N LEU A 27 4.09 7.01 -15.70
CA LEU A 27 3.62 5.84 -16.43
C LEU A 27 2.24 5.36 -15.93
N LYS A 28 1.42 4.85 -16.85
CA LYS A 28 0.09 4.26 -16.58
C LYS A 28 0.14 2.86 -15.93
N LYS A 29 1.26 2.51 -15.31
CA LYS A 29 1.55 1.23 -14.66
C LYS A 29 2.57 1.44 -13.55
N THR A 30 2.54 0.58 -12.54
CA THR A 30 3.65 0.39 -11.61
C THR A 30 4.09 -1.06 -11.63
N LEU A 31 5.33 -1.31 -11.19
CA LEU A 31 5.95 -2.62 -11.21
C LEU A 31 6.48 -2.94 -9.81
N ALA A 32 6.31 -4.18 -9.37
CA ALA A 32 6.90 -4.71 -8.15
C ALA A 32 7.30 -6.18 -8.37
N GLY A 33 8.39 -6.62 -7.76
CA GLY A 33 8.93 -7.96 -7.95
C GLY A 33 10.29 -7.91 -8.63
N SER A 34 10.66 -8.99 -9.32
CA SER A 34 11.95 -9.10 -9.97
C SER A 34 11.81 -9.62 -11.41
N PHE A 35 12.78 -9.31 -12.25
CA PHE A 35 12.87 -9.79 -13.62
C PHE A 35 14.29 -10.23 -13.94
N HIS A 36 14.46 -11.49 -14.33
CA HIS A 36 15.72 -11.99 -14.83
C HIS A 36 15.81 -11.73 -16.34
N GLU A 37 16.61 -10.74 -16.73
CA GLU A 37 16.92 -10.53 -18.15
C GLU A 37 17.84 -11.65 -18.67
N THR A 38 18.72 -12.14 -17.80
CA THR A 38 19.55 -13.32 -18.00
C THR A 38 19.68 -14.07 -16.66
N PRO A 39 20.18 -15.32 -16.63
CA PRO A 39 20.39 -16.04 -15.36
C PRO A 39 21.28 -15.32 -14.35
N SER A 40 22.11 -14.38 -14.78
CA SER A 40 23.02 -13.59 -13.93
C SER A 40 22.64 -12.10 -13.82
N ASN A 41 21.62 -11.63 -14.55
CA ASN A 41 21.19 -10.24 -14.51
C ASN A 41 19.76 -10.17 -13.97
N LEU A 42 19.63 -9.62 -12.78
CA LEU A 42 18.37 -9.49 -12.06
C LEU A 42 18.05 -8.02 -11.83
N ILE A 43 16.88 -7.62 -12.30
CA ILE A 43 16.34 -6.28 -12.11
C ILE A 43 15.23 -6.35 -11.06
N MET A 44 15.34 -5.54 -10.02
CA MET A 44 14.36 -5.41 -8.96
C MET A 44 13.47 -4.21 -9.20
N TYR A 45 12.19 -4.33 -8.89
CA TYR A 45 11.20 -3.28 -9.04
C TYR A 45 10.51 -3.02 -7.72
N LYS A 46 10.36 -1.73 -7.38
CA LYS A 46 9.59 -1.28 -6.21
C LYS A 46 8.48 -0.35 -6.66
N THR A 47 7.25 -0.67 -6.28
CA THR A 47 6.12 0.28 -6.40
C THR A 47 6.03 1.10 -5.13
N LEU A 48 5.87 2.42 -5.26
CA LEU A 48 5.66 3.34 -4.15
C LEU A 48 4.30 4.03 -4.27
N LEU A 49 3.60 4.15 -3.15
CA LEU A 49 2.34 4.88 -3.04
C LEU A 49 2.39 5.85 -1.86
N THR A 50 1.72 6.99 -1.99
CA THR A 50 1.47 7.93 -0.89
C THR A 50 0.00 8.26 -0.81
N PHE A 51 -0.51 8.49 0.40
CA PHE A 51 -1.91 8.86 0.63
C PHE A 51 -2.01 10.18 1.40
N ASP A 52 -3.16 10.83 1.29
CA ASP A 52 -3.57 11.87 2.24
C ASP A 52 -4.68 11.29 3.12
N LEU A 53 -4.38 11.16 4.42
CA LEU A 53 -5.31 10.65 5.42
C LEU A 53 -5.86 11.74 6.34
N SER A 54 -5.73 13.02 5.98
CA SER A 54 -6.24 14.14 6.77
C SER A 54 -7.74 14.04 7.10
N MET A 55 -8.52 13.38 6.25
CA MET A 55 -9.96 13.13 6.43
C MET A 55 -10.29 11.78 7.09
N VAL A 56 -9.28 10.99 7.47
CA VAL A 56 -9.48 9.70 8.13
C VAL A 56 -9.46 9.89 9.64
N TYR A 57 -10.57 9.55 10.29
CA TYR A 57 -10.65 9.44 11.74
C TYR A 57 -10.07 8.11 12.23
N PHE A 58 -9.38 8.18 13.36
CA PHE A 58 -8.73 7.04 13.98
C PHE A 58 -9.28 6.77 15.39
N PRO A 59 -9.18 5.53 15.91
CA PRO A 59 -8.70 4.32 15.22
C PRO A 59 -9.68 3.83 14.16
N ILE A 60 -9.16 3.17 13.13
CA ILE A 60 -9.97 2.53 12.09
C ILE A 60 -10.31 1.10 12.49
N GLU A 61 -11.40 0.56 11.94
CA GLU A 61 -11.80 -0.84 12.10
C GLU A 61 -10.99 -1.74 11.15
N PHE A 62 -10.98 -1.40 9.85
CA PHE A 62 -10.12 -2.06 8.86
C PHE A 62 -9.67 -1.09 7.77
N ALA A 63 -8.55 -1.42 7.12
CA ALA A 63 -8.13 -0.82 5.87
C ALA A 63 -7.67 -1.87 4.85
N HIS A 64 -8.13 -1.74 3.61
CA HIS A 64 -7.68 -2.56 2.49
C HIS A 64 -7.06 -1.69 1.39
N LEU A 65 -5.80 -1.97 1.05
CA LEU A 65 -5.19 -1.45 -0.16
C LEU A 65 -5.71 -2.26 -1.34
N CYS A 66 -6.35 -1.58 -2.30
CA CYS A 66 -6.92 -2.21 -3.49
C CYS A 66 -6.05 -1.88 -4.70
N LEU A 67 -5.48 -2.90 -5.34
CA LEU A 67 -4.60 -2.79 -6.50
C LEU A 67 -5.18 -3.55 -7.68
N TYR A 68 -5.19 -2.94 -8.86
CA TYR A 68 -5.60 -3.62 -10.08
C TYR A 68 -4.40 -4.33 -10.72
N VAL A 69 -4.48 -5.66 -10.85
CA VAL A 69 -3.43 -6.47 -11.45
C VAL A 69 -3.60 -6.43 -12.96
N LYS A 70 -2.64 -5.82 -13.66
CA LYS A 70 -2.67 -5.73 -15.13
C LYS A 70 -2.05 -6.96 -15.78
N ASP A 71 -1.03 -7.52 -15.15
CA ASP A 71 -0.20 -8.58 -15.72
C ASP A 71 0.70 -9.19 -14.63
N ILE A 72 1.08 -10.45 -14.80
CA ILE A 72 2.08 -11.13 -13.97
C ILE A 72 3.04 -11.82 -14.92
N ASN A 73 4.31 -11.44 -14.85
CA ASN A 73 5.38 -12.09 -15.60
C ASN A 73 6.13 -13.02 -14.65
N THR A 74 5.73 -14.28 -14.69
CA THR A 74 6.30 -15.37 -13.87
C THR A 74 7.62 -15.82 -14.47
N ASP A 75 8.62 -15.98 -13.60
CA ASP A 75 9.90 -16.54 -13.99
C ASP A 75 9.75 -18.05 -14.24
N SER A 76 10.48 -18.60 -15.23
CA SER A 76 10.51 -20.04 -15.50
C SER A 76 11.23 -20.87 -14.41
N SER A 77 11.90 -20.22 -13.46
CA SER A 77 12.57 -20.85 -12.33
C SER A 77 11.60 -21.66 -11.47
N TYR A 78 12.03 -22.84 -11.02
CA TYR A 78 11.28 -23.67 -10.07
C TYR A 78 10.96 -22.95 -8.75
N TYR A 79 11.75 -21.93 -8.40
CA TYR A 79 11.57 -21.13 -7.19
C TYR A 79 10.66 -19.90 -7.40
N SER A 80 10.13 -19.72 -8.62
CA SER A 80 9.29 -18.58 -8.92
C SER A 80 8.01 -18.59 -8.09
N ASN A 81 7.63 -17.41 -7.62
CA ASN A 81 6.46 -17.22 -6.79
C ASN A 81 5.92 -15.80 -6.97
N ASN A 82 4.63 -15.61 -6.70
CA ASN A 82 3.99 -14.29 -6.79
C ASN A 82 3.90 -13.59 -5.42
N ASN A 83 4.84 -13.88 -4.51
CA ASN A 83 4.82 -13.33 -3.16
C ASN A 83 5.48 -11.94 -3.13
N LEU A 84 4.73 -10.92 -2.77
CA LEU A 84 5.21 -9.56 -2.60
C LEU A 84 5.26 -9.17 -1.13
N CYS A 85 6.23 -8.33 -0.79
CA CYS A 85 6.29 -7.68 0.51
C CYS A 85 5.73 -6.26 0.40
N PHE A 86 4.81 -5.93 1.31
CA PHE A 86 4.24 -4.61 1.49
C PHE A 86 4.82 -4.01 2.75
N TYR A 87 5.43 -2.84 2.62
CA TYR A 87 6.10 -2.14 3.70
C TYR A 87 5.48 -0.79 3.96
N LYS A 88 5.53 -0.36 5.22
CA LYS A 88 5.30 1.03 5.60
C LYS A 88 6.59 1.83 5.39
N ASN A 89 6.50 3.01 4.81
CA ASN A 89 7.65 3.90 4.69
C ASN A 89 7.88 4.64 6.01
N MET A 90 9.14 4.90 6.37
CA MET A 90 9.53 5.60 7.59
C MET A 90 9.69 7.11 7.37
N ASN A 91 10.14 7.52 6.19
CA ASN A 91 10.31 8.94 5.82
C ASN A 91 9.37 9.35 4.66
N PRO A 92 8.85 10.59 4.66
CA PRO A 92 8.10 11.13 3.54
C PRO A 92 8.99 11.24 2.30
N PHE A 93 8.39 11.19 1.12
CA PHE A 93 9.08 11.26 -0.16
C PHE A 93 8.19 11.92 -1.22
N ASP A 94 8.80 12.53 -2.23
CA ASP A 94 8.08 13.07 -3.39
C ASP A 94 7.98 12.01 -4.49
N ILE A 95 6.75 11.70 -4.89
CA ILE A 95 6.46 10.69 -5.90
C ILE A 95 7.07 11.05 -7.27
N ASN A 96 7.21 12.34 -7.56
CA ASN A 96 7.65 12.84 -8.87
C ASN A 96 9.17 12.80 -9.03
N THR A 97 9.92 12.63 -7.92
CA THR A 97 11.39 12.69 -7.94
C THR A 97 12.05 11.49 -7.25
N VAL A 98 11.28 10.57 -6.66
CA VAL A 98 11.84 9.38 -6.03
C VAL A 98 12.53 8.48 -7.06
N THR A 99 13.71 8.00 -6.73
CA THR A 99 14.52 7.10 -7.55
C THR A 99 14.86 5.86 -6.71
N TRP A 100 15.43 4.81 -7.31
CA TRP A 100 15.89 3.65 -6.55
C TRP A 100 16.83 4.05 -5.40
N ASN A 101 17.76 4.98 -5.67
CA ASN A 101 18.73 5.45 -4.69
C ASN A 101 18.12 6.32 -3.58
N THR A 102 16.91 6.85 -3.79
CA THR A 102 16.23 7.74 -2.84
C THR A 102 14.92 7.17 -2.31
N THR A 103 14.66 5.87 -2.49
CA THR A 103 13.50 5.23 -1.85
C THR A 103 13.61 5.35 -0.33
N PRO A 104 12.51 5.69 0.36
CA PRO A 104 12.53 5.82 1.80
C PRO A 104 12.83 4.48 2.48
N GLU A 105 13.43 4.55 3.67
CA GLU A 105 13.53 3.40 4.56
C GLU A 105 12.14 2.84 4.89
N THR A 106 12.08 1.53 5.10
CA THR A 106 10.84 0.78 5.29
C THR A 106 10.81 0.09 6.65
N SER A 107 9.63 0.04 7.28
CA SER A 107 9.34 -0.77 8.46
C SER A 107 8.09 -1.61 8.21
N ASP A 108 7.80 -2.55 9.13
CA ASP A 108 6.56 -3.36 9.18
C ASP A 108 6.20 -4.05 7.85
N VAL A 109 6.34 -5.38 7.80
CA VAL A 109 6.10 -6.15 6.56
C VAL A 109 4.78 -6.91 6.60
N ASN A 110 4.05 -6.88 5.49
CA ASN A 110 2.98 -7.81 5.19
C ASN A 110 3.31 -8.55 3.88
N GLN A 111 3.28 -9.88 3.92
CA GLN A 111 3.57 -10.72 2.75
C GLN A 111 2.27 -11.19 2.12
N VAL A 112 2.17 -11.06 0.80
CA VAL A 112 0.96 -11.39 0.06
C VAL A 112 1.32 -12.20 -1.18
N LEU A 113 0.77 -13.41 -1.26
CA LEU A 113 0.78 -14.19 -2.49
C LEU A 113 -0.31 -13.68 -3.44
N VAL A 114 0.08 -13.19 -4.61
CA VAL A 114 -0.86 -12.75 -5.64
C VAL A 114 -1.25 -13.93 -6.54
N ASP A 115 -2.54 -14.23 -6.61
CA ASP A 115 -3.08 -15.28 -7.48
C ASP A 115 -3.02 -14.83 -8.95
N GLU A 116 -2.55 -15.71 -9.84
CA GLU A 116 -2.50 -15.48 -11.29
C GLU A 116 -3.87 -15.22 -11.90
N ASN A 117 -4.93 -15.79 -11.32
CA ASN A 117 -6.31 -15.54 -11.73
C ASN A 117 -6.77 -14.10 -11.43
N SER A 118 -5.99 -13.33 -10.68
CA SER A 118 -6.30 -11.93 -10.36
C SER A 118 -6.01 -10.99 -11.54
N VAL A 119 -5.30 -11.43 -12.58
CA VAL A 119 -5.02 -10.61 -13.77
C VAL A 119 -6.33 -10.09 -14.37
N GLY A 120 -6.41 -8.78 -14.58
CA GLY A 120 -7.62 -8.11 -15.05
C GLY A 120 -8.61 -7.75 -13.93
N SER A 121 -8.25 -7.91 -12.66
CA SER A 121 -9.12 -7.63 -11.51
C SER A 121 -8.40 -6.89 -10.37
N TYR A 122 -9.18 -6.47 -9.37
CA TYR A 122 -8.65 -5.87 -8.14
C TYR A 122 -8.38 -6.93 -7.09
N ILE A 123 -7.16 -6.90 -6.52
CA ILE A 123 -6.85 -7.58 -5.26
C ILE A 123 -7.03 -6.63 -4.09
N LYS A 124 -7.30 -7.18 -2.90
CA LYS A 124 -7.41 -6.45 -1.64
C LYS A 124 -6.37 -6.97 -0.65
N ILE A 125 -5.56 -6.07 -0.15
CA ILE A 125 -4.51 -6.36 0.84
C ILE A 125 -4.92 -5.72 2.15
N ASP A 126 -5.02 -6.50 3.22
CA ASP A 126 -5.23 -5.96 4.56
C ASP A 126 -3.97 -5.19 5.00
N VAL A 127 -4.15 -3.88 5.19
CA VAL A 127 -3.13 -2.95 5.65
C VAL A 127 -3.57 -2.21 6.92
N SER A 128 -4.56 -2.76 7.63
CA SER A 128 -5.15 -2.16 8.83
C SER A 128 -4.10 -1.81 9.89
N ARG A 129 -3.07 -2.66 10.03
CA ARG A 129 -1.95 -2.44 10.96
C ARG A 129 -1.12 -1.22 10.56
N PHE A 130 -0.79 -1.07 9.27
CA PHE A 130 0.02 0.05 8.79
C PHE A 130 -0.74 1.36 8.98
N VAL A 131 -2.00 1.36 8.55
CA VAL A 131 -2.85 2.56 8.59
C VAL A 131 -3.09 3.00 10.04
N ASN A 132 -3.41 2.09 10.96
CA ASN A 132 -3.53 2.45 12.38
C ASN A 132 -2.20 2.93 12.99
N SER A 133 -1.05 2.40 12.57
CA SER A 133 0.25 2.82 13.12
C SER A 133 0.66 4.25 12.72
N TRP A 134 0.05 4.81 11.67
CA TRP A 134 0.37 6.17 11.21
C TRP A 134 -0.10 7.28 12.15
N ILE A 135 -0.98 6.97 13.11
CA ILE A 135 -1.39 7.90 14.17
C ILE A 135 -0.16 8.33 14.99
N ASP A 136 0.76 7.39 15.23
CA ASP A 136 1.86 7.57 16.18
C ASP A 136 3.09 8.24 15.52
N THR A 137 3.22 8.12 14.20
CA THR A 137 4.45 8.50 13.47
C THR A 137 4.35 9.83 12.71
N GLY A 138 3.15 10.42 12.60
CA GLY A 138 2.94 11.63 11.79
C GLY A 138 2.98 11.37 10.26
N ASN A 139 2.81 12.45 9.49
CA ASN A 139 2.43 12.63 8.06
C ASN A 139 3.02 11.72 6.96
N ASN A 140 3.74 10.65 7.25
CA ASN A 140 4.24 9.72 6.24
C ASN A 140 3.25 8.57 6.00
N TYR A 141 2.26 8.82 5.14
CA TYR A 141 1.28 7.81 4.72
C TYR A 141 1.77 7.05 3.47
N GLY A 142 3.06 6.68 3.48
CA GLY A 142 3.74 6.03 2.37
C GLY A 142 3.81 4.51 2.50
N MET A 143 3.66 3.80 1.38
CA MET A 143 3.89 2.36 1.30
C MET A 143 4.82 2.01 0.15
N THR A 144 5.64 0.98 0.34
CA THR A 144 6.50 0.39 -0.70
C THR A 144 6.13 -1.08 -0.89
N ILE A 145 6.03 -1.51 -2.15
CA ILE A 145 5.75 -2.89 -2.54
C ILE A 145 6.94 -3.40 -3.34
N GLU A 146 7.53 -4.51 -2.93
CA GLU A 146 8.71 -5.07 -3.57
C GLU A 146 8.73 -6.61 -3.52
N SER A 147 9.72 -7.20 -4.18
CA SER A 147 9.93 -8.65 -4.21
C SER A 147 10.12 -9.23 -2.82
N HIS A 148 9.48 -10.37 -2.53
CA HIS A 148 9.81 -11.15 -1.33
C HIS A 148 11.18 -11.81 -1.43
N ASN A 149 11.56 -12.27 -2.64
CA ASN A 149 12.87 -12.86 -2.92
C ASN A 149 13.30 -12.63 -4.37
N TYR A 150 14.51 -13.09 -4.69
CA TYR A 150 15.10 -12.95 -6.03
C TYR A 150 14.25 -13.55 -7.16
N TYR A 151 13.38 -14.50 -6.89
CA TYR A 151 12.53 -15.19 -7.87
C TYR A 151 11.06 -14.75 -7.80
N THR A 152 10.75 -13.66 -7.09
CA THR A 152 9.39 -13.10 -7.09
C THR A 152 9.03 -12.58 -8.47
N SER A 153 7.97 -13.10 -9.07
CA SER A 153 7.46 -12.68 -10.38
C SER A 153 7.29 -11.17 -10.48
N LEU A 154 7.55 -10.61 -11.66
CA LEU A 154 7.30 -9.20 -11.93
C LEU A 154 5.80 -8.96 -12.09
N ILE A 155 5.20 -8.31 -11.10
CA ILE A 155 3.77 -7.99 -11.10
C ILE A 155 3.56 -6.55 -11.54
N LYS A 156 2.67 -6.38 -12.51
CA LYS A 156 2.31 -5.08 -13.07
C LYS A 156 0.97 -4.65 -12.48
N PHE A 157 0.98 -3.55 -11.76
CA PHE A 157 -0.24 -2.91 -11.27
C PHE A 157 -0.61 -1.71 -12.12
N ALA A 158 -1.86 -1.29 -12.02
CA ALA A 158 -2.31 -0.03 -12.58
C ALA A 158 -1.89 1.13 -11.67
N SER A 159 -1.40 2.22 -12.26
CA SER A 159 -1.00 3.43 -11.54
C SER A 159 -2.19 4.38 -11.34
N LEU A 160 -1.97 5.47 -10.61
CA LEU A 160 -2.98 6.52 -10.37
C LEU A 160 -3.52 7.14 -11.67
N SER A 161 -2.69 7.25 -12.72
CA SER A 161 -3.05 7.83 -14.02
C SER A 161 -3.74 6.84 -14.98
N SER A 162 -4.05 5.64 -14.51
CA SER A 162 -4.73 4.60 -15.28
C SER A 162 -6.27 4.66 -15.13
N ASN A 163 -6.98 3.89 -15.95
CA ASN A 163 -8.44 3.75 -15.85
C ASN A 163 -8.90 2.96 -14.62
N ASN A 164 -7.98 2.21 -14.02
CA ASN A 164 -8.23 1.34 -12.86
C ASN A 164 -7.26 1.72 -11.73
N PRO A 165 -7.28 2.98 -11.24
CA PRO A 165 -6.30 3.44 -10.27
C PRO A 165 -6.41 2.66 -8.95
N PRO A 166 -5.34 2.60 -8.15
CA PRO A 166 -5.40 2.01 -6.83
C PRO A 166 -6.15 2.91 -5.85
N TRP A 167 -6.56 2.35 -4.70
CA TRP A 167 -7.17 3.12 -3.61
C TRP A 167 -7.03 2.39 -2.28
N LEU A 168 -7.17 3.15 -1.20
CA LEU A 168 -7.30 2.63 0.14
C LEU A 168 -8.78 2.65 0.55
N LEU A 169 -9.31 1.50 0.95
CA LEU A 169 -10.65 1.37 1.51
C LEU A 169 -10.55 1.36 3.02
N VAL A 170 -11.13 2.33 3.72
CA VAL A 170 -11.02 2.49 5.17
C VAL A 170 -12.40 2.46 5.80
N GLN A 171 -12.60 1.65 6.85
CA GLN A 171 -13.79 1.71 7.69
C GLN A 171 -13.45 2.25 9.08
N TYR A 172 -14.23 3.19 9.58
CA TYR A 172 -14.07 3.75 10.92
C TYR A 172 -14.66 2.83 12.00
N LYS A 173 -14.10 2.89 13.21
CA LYS A 173 -14.79 2.35 14.38
C LYS A 173 -15.99 3.25 14.74
N ASP A 174 -17.18 2.67 14.81
CA ASP A 174 -18.38 3.38 15.27
C ASP A 174 -18.17 3.86 16.72
N SER A 175 -18.33 5.16 16.98
CA SER A 175 -18.19 5.74 18.32
C SER A 175 -19.44 5.58 19.21
N THR A 176 -20.29 4.58 18.96
CA THR A 176 -21.47 4.34 19.81
C THR A 176 -21.10 3.56 21.07
N TYR A 177 -20.38 4.22 21.97
CA TYR A 177 -20.49 3.97 23.41
C TYR A 177 -21.02 5.25 24.05
N SER A 178 -22.34 5.32 24.18
CA SER A 178 -22.99 6.28 25.05
C SER A 178 -22.55 6.02 26.49
N TYR A 179 -21.63 6.83 27.01
CA TYR A 179 -21.52 7.03 28.45
C TYR A 179 -22.83 7.66 28.92
N THR A 180 -23.78 6.84 29.39
CA THR A 180 -24.79 7.33 30.33
C THR A 180 -24.04 7.76 31.58
N GLN A 181 -23.81 9.06 31.73
CA GLN A 181 -23.55 9.66 33.03
C GLN A 181 -24.66 9.18 33.98
N PRO A 182 -24.35 8.66 35.18
CA PRO A 182 -25.38 8.48 36.19
C PRO A 182 -25.88 9.88 36.54
N ASN A 183 -27.08 10.22 36.06
CA ASN A 183 -27.85 11.34 36.56
C ASN A 183 -28.22 11.05 38.01
N ASN A 184 -27.31 11.31 38.95
CA ASN A 184 -27.67 11.47 40.35
C ASN A 184 -28.39 12.81 40.49
N LYS A 185 -29.69 12.80 40.15
CA LYS A 185 -30.67 13.76 40.65
C LYS A 185 -30.69 13.64 42.18
N TYR A 186 -29.89 14.45 42.86
CA TYR A 186 -30.20 14.82 44.24
C TYR A 186 -31.14 16.02 44.21
N HIS A 187 -32.44 15.73 44.29
CA HIS A 187 -33.45 16.70 44.71
C HIS A 187 -34.24 16.14 45.87
N SER A 188 -34.00 16.69 47.07
CA SER A 188 -34.99 17.04 48.10
C SER A 188 -34.22 17.65 49.28
N ASN A 189 -34.16 18.97 49.42
CA ASN A 189 -35.12 19.88 50.06
C ASN A 189 -35.31 19.67 51.57
N ARG A 190 -35.03 20.78 52.29
CA ARG A 190 -35.32 21.16 53.68
C ARG A 190 -34.45 20.59 54.79
#